data_AF-A0A353HTU1-F1
#
_entry.id   AF-A0A353HTU1-F1
#
_cell.length_a   1.000
_cell.length_b   1.000
_cell.length_c   1.000
_cell.angle_alpha   90.00
_cell.angle_beta   90.00
_cell.angle_gamma   90.00
#
_symmetry.space_group_name_H-M   'P 1'
#
loop_
_entity.id
_entity.type
_entity.pdbx_description
1 polymer ?
#
loop_
_entity_poly.entity_id
_entity_poly.type
_entity_poly.pdbx_seq_one_letter_code
_entity_poly.pdbx_strand_id
1 'polypeptide(L)'
;MSTLRSRISDESIRKAVKETIADTWENPRRHENDTISATAYETFGRDFSEAKVPDCLHADGLKRQPTFFLGGVLALPFIAVAKIRGKCK
;
A
#
# COMPACT_ATOMS: atom_id res chain seq x y z
N MET A 1 -46.96 -25.90 3.30
CA MET A 1 -45.70 -26.13 4.05
C MET A 1 -45.42 -24.89 4.89
N SER A 2 -45.86 -24.88 6.15
CA SER A 2 -45.65 -23.74 7.04
C SER A 2 -44.25 -23.86 7.64
N THR A 3 -43.38 -22.93 7.27
CA THR A 3 -41.98 -22.88 7.68
C THR A 3 -41.90 -22.58 9.18
N LEU A 4 -41.00 -23.27 9.89
CA LEU A 4 -40.74 -23.15 11.34
C LEU A 4 -40.70 -21.69 11.88
N ARG A 5 -40.39 -20.75 11.00
CA ARG A 5 -40.38 -19.31 11.23
C ARG A 5 -41.72 -18.72 11.66
N SER A 6 -42.86 -19.28 11.25
CA SER A 6 -44.19 -18.73 11.61
C SER A 6 -44.62 -19.05 13.05
N ARG A 7 -43.91 -19.95 13.74
CA ARG A 7 -44.18 -20.35 15.14
C ARG A 7 -43.30 -19.61 16.16
N ILE A 8 -42.27 -18.92 15.68
CA ILE A 8 -41.39 -18.10 16.48
C ILE A 8 -41.93 -16.67 16.39
N SER A 9 -42.40 -16.12 17.51
CA SER A 9 -42.88 -14.75 17.56
C SER A 9 -41.72 -13.77 17.40
N ASP A 10 -41.95 -12.63 16.76
CA ASP A 10 -40.93 -11.58 16.61
C ASP A 10 -40.31 -11.14 17.96
N GLU A 11 -41.11 -11.22 19.04
CA GLU A 11 -40.66 -10.94 20.40
C GLU A 11 -39.63 -11.96 20.90
N SER A 12 -39.81 -13.24 20.58
CA SER A 12 -38.83 -14.28 20.92
C SER A 12 -37.52 -14.11 20.14
N ILE A 13 -37.60 -13.65 18.89
CA ILE A 13 -36.41 -13.32 18.07
C ILE A 13 -35.67 -12.12 18.68
N ARG A 14 -36.40 -11.05 19.00
CA ARG A 14 -35.81 -9.83 19.58
C ARG A 14 -35.15 -10.10 20.92
N LYS A 15 -35.76 -10.92 21.77
CA LYS A 15 -35.19 -11.34 23.05
C LYS A 15 -33.90 -12.15 22.84
N ALA A 16 -33.93 -13.16 21.97
CA ALA A 16 -32.77 -14.00 21.67
C ALA A 16 -31.59 -13.20 21.10
N VAL A 17 -31.85 -12.24 20.19
CA VAL A 17 -30.83 -11.34 19.63
C VAL A 17 -30.22 -10.44 20.70
N LYS A 18 -31.05 -9.89 21.60
CA LYS A 18 -30.57 -9.05 22.69
C LYS A 18 -29.68 -9.82 23.67
N GLU A 19 -30.02 -11.08 23.93
CA GLU A 19 -29.24 -11.99 24.78
C GLU A 19 -27.89 -12.36 24.12
N THR A 20 -27.88 -12.66 22.82
CA THR A 20 -26.64 -12.94 22.07
C THR A 20 -25.72 -11.74 21.87
N ILE A 21 -26.24 -10.51 21.92
CA ILE A 21 -25.41 -9.29 21.88
C ILE A 21 -24.84 -8.96 23.28
N ALA A 22 -25.57 -9.30 24.35
CA ALA A 22 -25.12 -9.09 25.71
C ALA A 22 -23.97 -10.05 26.08
N ASP A 23 -24.03 -11.29 25.60
CA ASP A 23 -22.88 -12.18 25.57
C ASP A 23 -21.92 -11.65 24.50
N THR A 24 -20.86 -10.98 24.92
CA THR A 24 -19.85 -10.40 24.02
C THR A 24 -19.29 -11.50 23.11
N TRP A 25 -19.76 -11.54 21.86
CA TRP A 25 -19.07 -12.27 20.81
C TRP A 25 -17.78 -11.51 20.51
N GLU A 26 -16.66 -12.07 20.96
CA GLU A 26 -15.34 -11.62 20.57
C GLU A 26 -15.21 -11.83 19.06
N ASN A 27 -15.47 -10.78 18.28
CA ASN A 27 -15.43 -10.86 16.83
C ASN A 27 -13.99 -11.19 16.40
N PRO A 28 -13.72 -12.40 15.87
CA PRO A 28 -12.36 -12.80 15.50
C PRO A 28 -11.81 -11.97 14.33
N ARG A 29 -12.65 -11.14 13.68
CA ARG A 29 -12.24 -10.21 12.62
C ARG A 29 -11.96 -8.79 13.10
N ARG A 30 -12.05 -8.50 14.40
CA ARG A 30 -11.57 -7.21 14.93
C ARG A 30 -10.05 -7.21 15.07
N HIS A 31 -9.34 -7.66 14.04
CA HIS A 31 -7.94 -7.36 13.91
C HIS A 31 -7.84 -5.86 13.58
N GLU A 32 -7.30 -5.07 14.49
CA GLU A 32 -6.93 -3.65 14.28
C GLU A 32 -6.04 -3.43 13.02
N ASN A 33 -5.56 -4.52 12.40
CA ASN A 33 -4.66 -4.55 11.26
C ASN A 33 -5.36 -4.55 9.88
N ASP A 34 -6.69 -4.51 9.79
CA ASP A 34 -7.41 -4.40 8.51
C ASP A 34 -7.51 -2.95 7.98
N THR A 35 -6.90 -1.99 8.69
CA THR A 35 -6.58 -0.69 8.10
C THR A 35 -5.22 -0.80 7.44
N ILE A 36 -5.12 -0.40 6.17
CA ILE A 36 -3.83 -0.15 5.51
C ILE A 36 -3.15 0.94 6.34
N SER A 37 -2.36 0.53 7.32
CA SER A 37 -1.67 1.45 8.22
C SER A 37 -0.84 2.40 7.34
N ALA A 38 -0.81 3.68 7.72
CA ALA A 38 -0.12 4.74 6.99
C ALA A 38 1.33 4.35 6.57
N THR A 39 1.95 3.42 7.29
CA THR A 39 3.29 2.88 7.01
C THR A 39 3.45 2.19 5.65
N ALA A 40 2.46 1.40 5.19
CA ALA A 40 2.58 0.65 3.94
C ALA A 40 2.44 1.56 2.72
N TYR A 41 1.50 2.51 2.78
CA TYR A 41 1.31 3.50 1.73
C TYR A 41 2.49 4.49 1.66
N GLU A 42 3.02 4.92 2.81
CA GLU A 42 4.23 5.75 2.88
C GLU A 42 5.47 5.02 2.32
N THR A 43 5.63 3.74 2.65
CA THR A 43 6.73 2.91 2.13
C THR A 43 6.60 2.75 0.61
N PHE A 44 5.41 2.44 0.11
CA PHE A 44 5.15 2.37 -1.33
C PHE A 44 5.42 3.70 -2.04
N GLY A 45 4.99 4.82 -1.45
CA GLY A 45 5.25 6.16 -2.00
C GLY A 45 6.75 6.47 -2.07
N ARG A 46 7.51 6.10 -1.04
CA ARG A 46 8.97 6.24 -1.02
C ARG A 46 9.61 5.39 -2.12
N ASP A 47 9.26 4.11 -2.21
CA ASP A 47 9.81 3.19 -3.20
C ASP A 47 9.48 3.64 -4.62
N PHE A 48 8.26 4.14 -4.85
CA PHE A 48 7.84 4.69 -6.13
C PHE A 48 8.59 5.98 -6.49
N SER A 49 8.78 6.89 -5.51
CA SER A 49 9.56 8.11 -5.72
C SER A 49 11.02 7.81 -6.04
N GLU A 50 11.62 6.81 -5.38
CA GLU A 50 12.98 6.35 -5.67
C GLU A 50 13.06 5.64 -7.03
N ALA A 51 12.00 4.95 -7.46
CA ALA A 51 11.90 4.30 -8.77
C ALA A 51 11.69 5.28 -9.94
N LYS A 52 11.21 6.50 -9.68
CA LYS A 52 11.05 7.53 -10.72
C LYS A 52 12.40 7.89 -11.35
N VAL A 53 12.40 8.01 -12.68
CA VAL A 53 13.58 8.39 -13.46
C VAL A 53 13.85 9.89 -13.22
N PRO A 54 15.01 10.26 -12.63
CA PRO A 54 15.36 11.66 -12.37
C PRO A 54 15.79 12.38 -13.65
N ASP A 55 15.84 13.72 -13.60
CA ASP A 55 16.40 14.51 -14.69
C ASP A 55 17.90 14.25 -14.84
N CYS A 56 18.38 14.26 -16.08
CA CYS A 56 19.77 13.97 -16.42
C CYS A 56 20.78 14.95 -15.81
N LEU A 57 20.39 16.21 -15.58
CA LEU A 57 21.20 17.24 -14.93
C LEU A 57 21.01 17.29 -13.40
N HIS A 58 20.45 16.23 -12.81
CA HIS A 58 20.28 16.12 -11.36
C HIS A 58 21.43 15.34 -10.72
N ALA A 59 21.63 15.52 -9.41
CA ALA A 59 22.66 14.80 -8.66
C ALA A 59 22.51 13.27 -8.78
N ASP A 60 21.28 12.78 -8.87
CA ASP A 60 20.94 11.37 -9.03
C ASP A 60 20.78 10.91 -10.49
N GLY A 61 21.00 11.78 -11.48
CA GLY A 61 20.79 11.51 -12.91
C GLY A 61 21.60 10.31 -13.43
N LEU A 62 22.74 10.02 -12.79
CA LEU A 62 23.64 8.92 -13.15
C LEU A 62 23.67 7.78 -12.12
N LYS A 63 22.86 7.83 -11.05
CA LYS A 63 22.82 6.80 -9.99
C LYS A 63 22.58 5.38 -10.54
N ARG A 64 21.90 5.27 -11.68
CA ARG A 64 21.53 3.99 -12.33
C ARG A 64 22.45 3.59 -13.49
N GLN A 65 23.57 4.27 -13.68
CA GLN A 65 24.52 3.99 -14.75
C GLN A 65 25.92 3.77 -14.17
N PRO A 66 26.67 2.74 -14.62
CA PRO A 66 28.05 2.56 -14.20
C PRO A 66 28.91 3.70 -14.75
N THR A 67 29.23 4.68 -13.90
CA THR A 67 30.14 5.79 -14.22
C THR A 67 31.57 5.55 -13.75
N PHE A 68 31.89 4.33 -13.28
CA PHE A 68 33.25 3.93 -12.86
C PHE A 68 33.94 5.01 -12.00
N PHE A 69 33.23 5.48 -10.96
CA PHE A 69 33.67 6.52 -10.00
C PHE A 69 33.67 7.97 -10.51
N LEU A 70 33.31 8.23 -11.76
CA LEU A 70 33.19 9.58 -12.29
C LEU A 70 31.89 10.22 -11.79
N GLY A 71 32.06 11.32 -11.04
CA GLY A 71 30.98 12.17 -10.54
C GLY A 71 31.14 13.62 -11.03
N GLY A 72 30.09 14.42 -10.86
CA GLY A 72 30.11 15.83 -11.26
C GLY A 72 30.35 16.04 -12.75
N VAL A 73 31.16 17.04 -13.11
CA VAL A 73 31.44 17.44 -14.51
C VAL A 73 32.07 16.30 -15.34
N LEU A 74 32.86 15.44 -14.72
CA LEU A 74 33.49 14.31 -15.41
C LEU A 74 32.48 13.22 -15.82
N ALA A 75 31.28 13.25 -15.25
CA ALA A 75 30.22 12.32 -15.54
C ALA A 75 29.30 12.80 -16.70
N LEU A 76 29.45 14.06 -17.15
CA LEU A 76 28.70 14.64 -18.27
C LEU A 76 28.65 13.78 -19.55
N PRO A 77 29.74 13.16 -20.04
CA PRO A 77 29.66 12.32 -21.24
C PRO A 77 28.75 11.09 -21.05
N PHE A 78 28.59 10.60 -19.82
CA PHE A 78 27.71 9.48 -19.52
C PHE A 78 26.23 9.90 -19.49
N ILE A 79 25.92 11.19 -19.37
CA ILE A 79 24.55 11.70 -19.38
C ILE A 79 23.85 11.40 -20.70
N ALA A 80 24.52 11.63 -21.84
CA ALA A 80 23.94 11.36 -23.15
C ALA A 80 23.54 9.88 -23.29
N VAL A 81 24.41 8.99 -22.83
CA VAL A 81 24.15 7.54 -22.81
C VAL A 81 23.01 7.19 -21.84
N ALA A 82 22.93 7.85 -20.69
CA ALA A 82 21.88 7.65 -19.70
C ALA A 82 20.50 8.09 -20.20
N LYS A 83 20.44 9.21 -20.94
CA LYS A 83 19.23 9.70 -21.60
C LYS A 83 18.74 8.72 -22.67
N ILE A 84 19.65 8.24 -23.53
CA ILE A 84 19.33 7.25 -24.57
C ILE A 84 18.83 5.93 -23.95
N ARG A 85 19.41 5.51 -22.82
CA ARG A 85 19.02 4.28 -22.10
C ARG A 85 17.79 4.45 -21.19
N GLY A 86 17.17 5.63 -21.17
CA GLY A 86 16.03 5.93 -20.30
C GLY A 86 16.34 5.86 -18.80
N LYS A 87 17.62 5.98 -18.43
CA LYS A 87 18.08 6.01 -17.04
C LYS A 87 17.90 7.39 -16.39
N CYS A 88 17.80 8.44 -17.21
CA CYS A 88 17.41 9.80 -16.83
C CYS A 88 16.55 10.43 -17.95
N LYS A 89 15.80 11.49 -17.62
CA LYS A 89 14.99 12.28 -18.59
C LYS A 89 15.67 13.59 -18.99
#